data_AF-A0A2V9LZU5-F1
#
_entry.id   AF-A0A2V9LZU5-F1
#
_cell.length_a   1.000
_cell.length_b   1.000
_cell.length_c   1.000
_cell.angle_alpha   90.00
_cell.angle_beta   90.00
_cell.angle_gamma   90.00
#
_symmetry.space_group_name_H-M   'P 1'
#
loop_
_entity.id
_entity.type
_entity.pdbx_description
1 polymer ?
#
loop_
_entity_poly.entity_id
_entity_poly.type
_entity_poly.pdbx_seq_one_letter_code
_entity_poly.pdbx_strand_id
1 'polypeptide(L)' 'MDEAEFKGRLDSRKPAPQRFRRGYYTMFLDHILQAHEGCDFDFLRARPEDVPYEPQIGRS' A
#
# COMPACT_ATOMS: atom_id res chain seq x y z
N MET A 1 6.21 -4.32 -29.98
CA MET A 1 6.36 -3.02 -29.32
C MET A 1 7.80 -2.91 -28.90
N ASP A 2 8.52 -1.90 -29.36
CA ASP A 2 9.96 -1.75 -29.10
C ASP A 2 10.21 -1.14 -27.71
N GLU A 3 11.40 -1.36 -27.14
CA GLU A 3 11.76 -0.82 -25.82
C GLU A 3 11.80 0.71 -25.81
N ALA A 4 12.27 1.31 -26.91
CA ALA A 4 12.23 2.76 -27.11
C ALA A 4 10.79 3.30 -27.11
N GLU A 5 9.85 2.57 -27.71
CA GLU A 5 8.43 2.91 -27.71
C GLU A 5 7.84 2.82 -26.29
N PHE A 6 8.19 1.77 -25.53
CA PHE A 6 7.71 1.58 -24.16
C PHE A 6 8.17 2.71 -23.24
N LYS A 7 9.46 3.06 -23.33
CA LYS A 7 10.03 4.17 -22.58
C LYS A 7 9.31 5.49 -22.90
N GLY A 8 9.09 5.79 -24.18
CA GLY A 8 8.39 7.01 -24.60
C GLY A 8 6.95 7.10 -24.06
N ARG A 9 6.23 5.98 -23.96
CA ARG A 9 4.89 5.95 -23.35
C ARG A 9 4.92 6.11 -21.82
N LEU A 10 5.91 5.54 -21.14
CA LEU A 10 6.06 5.69 -19.70
C LEU A 10 6.44 7.13 -19.33
N ASP A 11 7.37 7.74 -20.08
CA ASP A 11 7.83 9.11 -19.84
C ASP A 11 6.72 10.15 -20.07
N SER A 12 5.77 9.86 -20.97
CA SER A 12 4.62 10.75 -21.25
C SER A 12 3.42 10.54 -20.33
N ARG A 13 3.44 9.50 -19.48
CA ARG A 13 2.32 9.16 -18.58
C ARG A 13 2.24 10.16 -17.43
N LYS A 14 1.13 10.88 -17.34
CA LYS A 14 0.83 11.75 -16.18
C LYS A 14 0.19 10.92 -15.05
N PRO A 15 0.60 11.11 -13.78
CA PRO A 15 -0.06 10.48 -12.65
C PRO A 15 -1.49 11.02 -12.50
N ALA A 16 -2.38 10.18 -11.94
CA ALA A 16 -3.72 10.62 -11.60
C ALA A 16 -3.66 11.68 -10.48
N PRO A 17 -4.50 12.73 -10.53
CA PRO A 17 -4.53 13.74 -9.47
C PRO A 17 -5.02 13.14 -8.15
N GLN A 18 -4.51 13.64 -7.04
CA GLN A 18 -4.97 13.22 -5.71
C GLN A 18 -6.39 13.72 -5.45
N ARG A 19 -7.33 12.79 -5.24
CA ARG A 19 -8.77 13.07 -5.13
C ARG A 19 -9.22 13.47 -3.72
N PHE A 20 -8.47 13.06 -2.70
CA PHE A 20 -8.86 13.22 -1.29
C PHE A 20 -7.71 13.85 -0.51
N ARG A 21 -8.05 14.75 0.43
CA ARG A 21 -7.05 15.47 1.24
C ARG A 21 -6.78 14.83 2.61
N ARG A 22 -7.69 13.99 3.10
CA ARG A 22 -7.62 13.31 4.40
C ARG A 22 -8.63 12.17 4.50
N GLY A 23 -8.55 11.40 5.58
CA GLY A 23 -9.50 10.35 5.94
C GLY A 23 -9.17 9.00 5.32
N TYR A 24 -10.10 8.05 5.46
CA TYR A 24 -9.88 6.66 5.08
C TYR A 24 -9.41 6.49 3.63
N TYR A 25 -10.02 7.18 2.66
CA TYR A 25 -9.61 7.06 1.25
C TYR A 25 -8.19 7.56 0.97
N THR A 26 -7.70 8.53 1.74
CA THR A 26 -6.30 8.98 1.62
C THR A 26 -5.36 7.89 2.13
N MET A 27 -5.61 7.40 3.35
CA MET A 27 -4.88 6.24 3.91
C MET A 27 -4.92 5.02 2.98
N PHE A 28 -6.08 4.72 2.39
CA PHE A 28 -6.24 3.60 1.48
C PHE A 28 -5.35 3.75 0.23
N LEU A 29 -5.42 4.88 -0.45
CA LEU A 29 -4.63 5.12 -1.66
C LEU A 29 -3.12 5.15 -1.39
N ASP A 30 -2.72 5.61 -0.20
CA ASP A 30 -1.31 5.76 0.17
C ASP A 30 -0.68 4.43 0.62
N HIS A 31 -1.47 3.50 1.19
CA HIS A 31 -0.94 2.29 1.87
C HIS A 31 -1.37 0.96 1.26
N ILE A 32 -2.33 0.92 0.32
CA ILE A 32 -2.79 -0.34 -0.28
C ILE A 32 -1.74 -0.93 -1.23
N LEU A 33 -1.46 -2.22 -1.05
CA LEU A 33 -0.53 -2.96 -1.88
C LEU A 33 -1.16 -3.45 -3.19
N GLN A 34 -0.34 -3.82 -4.16
CA GLN A 34 -0.84 -4.31 -5.45
C GLN A 34 -1.52 -5.67 -5.33
N ALA A 35 -2.30 -6.06 -6.35
CA ALA A 35 -3.07 -7.30 -6.32
C ALA A 35 -2.23 -8.57 -6.15
N HIS A 36 -1.06 -8.62 -6.79
CA HIS A 36 -0.13 -9.74 -6.66
C HIS A 36 0.56 -9.78 -5.28
N GLU A 37 0.42 -8.71 -4.49
CA GLU A 37 0.96 -8.57 -3.14
C GLU A 37 -0.10 -8.77 -2.04
N GLY A 38 -1.34 -9.09 -2.41
CA GLY A 38 -2.40 -9.46 -1.48
C GLY A 38 -3.47 -8.41 -1.21
N CYS A 39 -3.42 -7.22 -1.85
CA CYS A 39 -4.41 -6.15 -1.64
C CYS A 39 -4.61 -5.77 -0.16
N ASP A 40 -3.53 -5.76 0.63
CA ASP A 40 -3.55 -5.39 2.06
C ASP A 40 -2.81 -4.07 2.29
N PHE A 41 -2.88 -3.51 3.49
CA PHE A 41 -2.09 -2.33 3.85
C PHE A 41 -0.65 -2.70 4.20
N ASP A 42 0.30 -1.89 3.74
CA ASP A 42 1.74 -2.09 4.01
C ASP A 42 2.07 -2.19 5.51
N PHE A 43 1.41 -1.39 6.35
CA PHE A 43 1.61 -1.33 7.79
C PHE A 43 0.98 -2.50 8.56
N LEU A 44 0.17 -3.33 7.90
CA LEU A 44 -0.39 -4.56 8.48
C LEU A 44 0.49 -5.78 8.19
N ARG A 45 1.53 -5.66 7.34
CA ARG A 45 2.45 -6.76 7.09
C ARG A 45 3.22 -7.11 8.36
N ALA A 46 3.16 -8.38 8.73
CA ALA A 46 3.97 -8.91 9.82
C ALA A 46 5.46 -8.71 9.52
N ARG A 47 6.19 -8.24 10.53
CA ARG A 47 7.64 -8.09 10.52
C ARG A 47 8.29 -9.27 11.22
N PRO A 48 9.55 -9.63 10.88
CA PRO A 48 10.26 -10.72 11.54
C PRO A 48 10.34 -10.59 13.06
N GLU A 49 10.37 -9.35 13.57
CA GLU A 49 10.44 -9.01 14.98
C GLU A 49 9.08 -8.91 15.69
N ASP A 50 7.96 -9.06 14.97
CA ASP A 50 6.64 -8.90 15.56
C ASP A 50 6.38 -10.04 16.56
N VAL A 51 6.31 -9.69 17.84
CA VAL A 51 5.84 -10.57 18.89
C VAL A 51 4.33 -10.35 19.03
N PRO A 52 3.49 -11.40 18.91
CA PRO A 52 2.06 -11.26 19.12
C PRO A 52 1.77 -10.60 20.47
N TYR A 53 0.92 -9.58 20.46
CA TYR A 53 0.47 -8.96 21.70
C TYR A 53 -0.37 -9.99 22.47
N GLU A 54 0.15 -10.47 23.60
CA GLU A 54 -0.63 -11.23 24.55
C GLU A 54 -1.37 -10.26 25.49
N PRO A 55 -2.71 -10.15 25.38
CA PRO A 55 -3.46 -9.31 26.30
C PRO A 55 -3.32 -9.89 27.71
N GLN A 56 -2.95 -9.03 28.67
CA GLN A 56 -3.06 -9.37 30.10
C GLN A 56 -4.54 -9.35 30.48
N ILE A 57 -5.26 -10.42 30.15
CA ILE A 57 -6.61 -10.65 30.65
C ILE A 57 -6.47 -10.90 32.14
N GLY A 58 -7.06 -10.03 32.95
CA GLY A 58 -6.95 -10.10 34.41
C GLY A 58 -7.24 -11.52 34.91
N ARG A 59 -6.24 -12.14 35.54
CA ARG A 59 -6.47 -13.31 36.37
C ARG A 59 -7.16 -12.81 37.63
N SER A 60 -8.50 -12.87 37.66
CA SER A 60 -9.26 -12.75 38.91
C SER A 60 -8.89 -13.89 39.85
#